data_AF-E3M4I5-F1
#
_entry.id   AF-E3M4I5-F1
#
_cell.length_a   1.000
_cell.length_b   1.000
_cell.length_c   1.000
_cell.angle_alpha   90.00
_cell.angle_beta   90.00
_cell.angle_gamma   90.00
#
_symmetry.space_group_name_H-M   'P 1'
#
loop_
_entity.id
_entity.type
_entity.pdbx_description
1 polymer ?
#
loop_
_entity_poly.entity_id
_entity_poly.type
_entity_poly.pdbx_seq_one_letter_code
_entity_poly.pdbx_strand_id
1 'polypeptide(L)'
;MAKTMFYKSSFYVLDMSLQLLSMIWHFESILSTIFLAYWQLSGQLEGLKIKLEVCQNFKGARSKTKQLYDGARWFLILYVITTVFNICYSAKFYFEKSHSVWAVLISEMFYYKQLRFIMSIISSYMYSVWLTTTYVFVTYANAAYFEVAYFNKEIRNLSGSRAEIKRKLLENIETFRLISEAISELDMVFRLYTFAMLATVIPILIFTLMMLNQHLSSVTDFLICAPFILFCICAFCSVTIAPARVHEKCQNLKHSLCRNKDIWQPHDPEIYQLASALSSHCEQNGLGISIWGFATLSRPLILGTLSATAMMMSLLTDLKPERIIEVEVEEGN
;
A
#
# COMPACT_ATOMS: atom_id res chain seq x y z
N MET A 1 -25.43 -37.16 -9.94
CA MET A 1 -24.09 -37.15 -10.60
C MET A 1 -23.62 -35.72 -10.90
N ALA A 2 -24.50 -34.81 -11.33
CA ALA A 2 -24.18 -33.39 -11.52
C ALA A 2 -23.76 -32.68 -10.22
N LYS A 3 -24.50 -32.82 -9.10
CA LYS A 3 -24.12 -32.25 -7.79
C LYS A 3 -22.69 -32.62 -7.35
N THR A 4 -22.24 -33.86 -7.60
CA THR A 4 -20.89 -34.32 -7.28
C THR A 4 -19.81 -33.81 -8.24
N MET A 5 -20.12 -33.58 -9.52
CA MET A 5 -19.23 -32.88 -10.45
C MET A 5 -19.13 -31.37 -10.17
N PHE A 6 -20.24 -30.71 -9.83
CA PHE A 6 -20.27 -29.29 -9.47
C PHE A 6 -19.54 -28.99 -8.15
N TYR A 7 -19.64 -29.91 -7.18
CA TYR A 7 -18.84 -29.84 -5.94
C TYR A 7 -17.35 -29.96 -6.26
N LYS A 8 -16.97 -30.90 -7.15
CA LYS A 8 -15.58 -31.03 -7.62
C LYS A 8 -15.08 -29.77 -8.35
N SER A 9 -15.87 -29.19 -9.26
CA SER A 9 -15.49 -28.00 -10.02
C SER A 9 -15.31 -26.74 -9.15
N SER A 10 -16.25 -26.47 -8.23
CA SER A 10 -16.11 -25.33 -7.29
C SER A 10 -14.93 -25.53 -6.34
N PHE A 11 -14.66 -26.77 -5.91
CA PHE A 11 -13.51 -27.10 -5.07
C PHE A 11 -12.17 -26.95 -5.82
N TYR A 12 -12.12 -27.27 -7.12
CA TYR A 12 -10.94 -27.04 -7.97
C TYR A 12 -10.64 -25.56 -8.20
N VAL A 13 -11.66 -24.74 -8.45
CA VAL A 13 -11.50 -23.27 -8.60
C VAL A 13 -11.03 -22.64 -7.30
N LEU A 14 -11.55 -23.13 -6.15
CA LEU A 14 -11.07 -22.74 -4.84
C LEU A 14 -9.59 -23.09 -4.70
N ASP A 15 -9.22 -24.36 -4.83
CA ASP A 15 -7.84 -24.85 -4.68
C ASP A 15 -6.85 -24.08 -5.57
N MET A 16 -7.21 -23.81 -6.82
CA MET A 16 -6.39 -23.00 -7.74
C MET A 16 -6.26 -21.54 -7.31
N SER A 17 -7.35 -20.87 -6.91
CA SER A 17 -7.32 -19.46 -6.48
C SER A 17 -6.46 -19.27 -5.23
N LEU A 18 -6.51 -20.26 -4.35
CA LEU A 18 -5.86 -20.29 -3.06
C LEU A 18 -4.36 -20.60 -3.22
N GLN A 19 -3.99 -21.56 -4.08
CA GLN A 19 -2.59 -21.82 -4.48
C GLN A 19 -1.97 -20.61 -5.17
N LEU A 20 -2.70 -19.97 -6.08
CA LEU A 20 -2.24 -18.78 -6.78
C LEU A 20 -2.03 -17.61 -5.81
N LEU A 21 -2.93 -17.41 -4.84
CA LEU A 21 -2.76 -16.43 -3.75
C LEU A 21 -1.47 -16.69 -2.95
N SER A 22 -1.23 -17.95 -2.57
CA SER A 22 -0.01 -18.34 -1.85
C SER A 22 1.25 -18.08 -2.69
N MET A 23 1.25 -18.42 -3.98
CA MET A 23 2.37 -18.17 -4.87
C MET A 23 2.67 -16.68 -5.02
N ILE A 24 1.64 -15.84 -5.19
CA ILE A 24 1.84 -14.39 -5.32
C ILE A 24 2.39 -13.81 -4.02
N TRP A 25 1.93 -14.26 -2.85
CA TRP A 25 2.48 -13.82 -1.56
C TRP A 25 3.94 -14.21 -1.34
N HIS A 26 4.34 -15.43 -1.72
CA HIS A 26 5.75 -15.82 -1.69
C HIS A 26 6.58 -14.98 -2.66
N PHE A 27 6.04 -14.71 -3.86
CA PHE A 27 6.69 -13.84 -4.82
C PHE A 27 6.87 -12.40 -4.31
N GLU A 28 5.84 -11.80 -3.70
CA GLU A 28 5.92 -10.48 -3.07
C GLU A 28 6.95 -10.42 -1.95
N SER A 29 7.03 -11.48 -1.15
CA SER A 29 7.98 -11.56 -0.03
C SER A 29 9.42 -11.68 -0.53
N ILE A 30 9.65 -12.47 -1.57
CA ILE A 30 10.96 -12.58 -2.24
C ILE A 30 11.35 -11.22 -2.84
N LEU A 31 10.44 -10.57 -3.57
CA LEU A 31 10.67 -9.23 -4.10
C LEU A 31 11.01 -8.24 -2.98
N SER A 32 10.24 -8.25 -1.89
CA SER A 32 10.46 -7.39 -0.73
C SER A 32 11.82 -7.62 -0.07
N THR A 33 12.29 -8.87 -0.06
CA THR A 33 13.62 -9.24 0.42
C THR A 33 14.72 -8.68 -0.49
N ILE A 34 14.55 -8.82 -1.81
CA ILE A 34 15.50 -8.31 -2.82
C ILE A 34 15.60 -6.78 -2.71
N PHE A 35 14.46 -6.07 -2.64
CA PHE A 35 14.47 -4.61 -2.50
C PHE A 35 15.08 -4.15 -1.18
N LEU A 36 14.75 -4.81 -0.07
CA LEU A 36 15.34 -4.47 1.22
C LEU A 36 16.86 -4.65 1.22
N ALA A 37 17.35 -5.78 0.69
CA ALA A 37 18.78 -6.03 0.55
C ALA A 37 19.44 -5.02 -0.40
N TYR A 38 18.81 -4.73 -1.53
CA TYR A 38 19.29 -3.73 -2.49
C TYR A 38 19.41 -2.34 -1.86
N TRP A 39 18.39 -1.90 -1.13
CA TRP A 39 18.38 -0.61 -0.44
C TRP A 39 19.42 -0.52 0.68
N GLN A 40 19.66 -1.61 1.40
CA GLN A 40 20.70 -1.70 2.42
C GLN A 40 22.11 -1.64 1.80
N LEU A 41 22.35 -2.40 0.73
CA LEU A 41 23.67 -2.47 0.07
C LEU A 41 24.01 -1.19 -0.69
N SER A 42 23.03 -0.56 -1.34
CA SER A 42 23.23 0.67 -2.10
C SER A 42 23.31 1.93 -1.23
N GLY A 43 22.92 1.86 0.06
CA GLY A 43 22.87 3.01 0.95
C GLY A 43 21.81 4.06 0.56
N GLN A 44 20.90 3.75 -0.36
CA GLN A 44 19.90 4.68 -0.88
C GLN A 44 18.97 5.24 0.22
N LEU A 45 18.65 4.43 1.24
CA LEU A 45 17.82 4.87 2.36
C LEU A 45 18.53 5.91 3.23
N GLU A 46 19.85 5.77 3.44
CA GLU A 46 20.62 6.76 4.19
C GLU A 46 20.74 8.06 3.39
N GLY A 47 20.99 7.97 2.07
CA GLY A 47 20.98 9.13 1.19
C GLY A 47 19.64 9.87 1.20
N LEU A 48 18.53 9.13 1.14
CA LEU A 48 17.18 9.69 1.23
C LEU A 48 16.91 10.34 2.59
N LYS A 49 17.31 9.69 3.68
CA LYS A 49 17.20 10.23 5.05
C LYS A 49 17.97 11.55 5.18
N ILE A 50 19.21 11.61 4.68
CA ILE A 50 20.02 12.83 4.70
C ILE A 50 19.32 13.93 3.91
N LYS A 51 18.79 13.64 2.71
CA LYS A 51 18.08 14.66 1.92
C LYS A 51 16.82 15.17 2.64
N LEU A 52 16.03 14.29 3.25
CA LEU A 52 14.87 14.69 4.06
C LEU A 52 15.28 15.51 5.30
N GLU A 53 16.44 15.21 5.90
CA GLU A 53 16.99 15.97 7.00
C GLU A 53 17.41 17.37 6.56
N VAL A 54 18.17 17.49 5.46
CA VAL A 54 18.70 18.76 4.96
C VAL A 54 17.58 19.74 4.58
N CYS A 55 16.41 19.25 4.14
CA CYS A 55 15.29 20.11 3.75
C CYS A 55 14.85 21.06 4.86
N GLN A 56 14.56 20.51 6.05
CA GLN A 56 13.93 21.24 7.16
C GLN A 56 14.34 20.72 8.54
N ASN A 57 15.42 19.93 8.66
CA ASN A 57 15.89 19.27 9.88
C ASN A 57 14.80 18.43 10.58
N PHE A 58 13.97 17.74 9.79
CA PHE A 58 12.83 16.96 10.26
C PHE A 58 11.82 17.74 11.12
N LYS A 59 11.69 19.07 10.95
CA LYS A 59 10.74 19.88 11.72
C LYS A 59 9.30 19.38 11.52
N GLY A 60 8.94 18.98 10.30
CA GLY A 60 7.63 18.42 10.01
C GLY A 60 7.39 17.11 10.74
N ALA A 61 8.29 16.15 10.61
CA ALA A 61 8.23 14.87 11.28
C ALA A 61 8.21 15.01 12.82
N ARG A 62 9.06 15.89 13.38
CA ARG A 62 9.10 16.17 14.83
C ARG A 62 7.79 16.76 15.34
N SER A 63 7.16 17.66 14.57
CA SER A 63 5.87 18.25 14.94
C SER A 63 4.72 17.22 15.01
N LYS A 64 4.87 16.08 14.32
CA LYS A 64 3.89 14.99 14.24
C LYS A 64 4.43 13.65 14.74
N THR A 65 5.43 13.68 15.61
CA THR A 65 6.08 12.48 16.19
C THR A 65 5.07 11.46 16.72
N LYS A 66 4.00 11.90 17.40
CA LYS A 66 2.93 11.01 17.89
C LYS A 66 2.27 10.20 16.77
N GLN A 67 2.01 10.82 15.61
CA GLN A 67 1.37 10.14 14.47
C GLN A 67 2.30 9.12 13.82
N LEU A 68 3.62 9.35 13.83
CA LEU A 68 4.62 8.37 13.40
C LEU A 68 4.65 7.15 14.34
N TYR A 69 4.64 7.39 15.66
CA TYR A 69 4.57 6.32 16.65
C TYR A 69 3.26 5.53 16.61
N ASP A 70 2.13 6.21 16.43
CA ASP A 70 0.84 5.55 16.27
C ASP A 70 0.83 4.63 15.03
N GLY A 71 1.43 5.09 13.92
CA GLY A 71 1.63 4.25 12.72
C GLY A 71 2.49 3.02 13.01
N ALA A 72 3.65 3.20 13.62
CA ALA A 72 4.54 2.09 14.00
C ALA A 72 3.84 1.08 14.92
N ARG A 73 3.03 1.55 15.88
CA ARG A 73 2.23 0.70 16.77
C ARG A 73 1.22 -0.15 15.99
N TRP A 74 0.54 0.42 14.99
CA TRP A 74 -0.39 -0.34 14.14
C TRP A 74 0.34 -1.41 13.32
N PHE A 75 1.51 -1.11 12.75
CA PHE A 75 2.32 -2.10 12.05
C PHE A 75 2.78 -3.23 12.98
N LEU A 76 3.15 -2.91 14.22
CA LEU A 76 3.52 -3.93 15.21
C LEU A 76 2.32 -4.79 15.63
N ILE A 77 1.13 -4.20 15.79
CA ILE A 77 -0.10 -4.97 16.06
C ILE A 77 -0.39 -5.91 14.89
N LEU A 78 -0.29 -5.43 13.65
CA LEU A 78 -0.51 -6.26 12.46
C LEU A 78 0.51 -7.40 12.38
N TYR A 79 1.78 -7.13 12.73
CA TYR A 79 2.83 -8.14 12.82
C TYR A 79 2.50 -9.24 13.83
N VAL A 80 2.06 -8.86 15.04
CA VAL A 80 1.70 -9.82 16.09
C VAL A 80 0.48 -10.64 15.66
N ILE A 81 -0.56 -10.01 15.10
CA ILE A 81 -1.77 -10.70 14.64
C ILE A 81 -1.43 -11.73 13.56
N THR A 82 -0.63 -11.35 12.56
CA THR A 82 -0.25 -12.25 11.45
C THR A 82 0.61 -13.40 11.93
N THR A 83 1.53 -13.16 12.86
CA THR A 83 2.37 -14.21 13.46
C THR A 83 1.53 -15.19 14.29
N VAL A 84 0.66 -14.69 15.16
CA VAL A 84 -0.25 -15.53 15.97
C VAL A 84 -1.17 -16.34 15.06
N PHE A 85 -1.71 -15.72 14.01
CA PHE A 85 -2.56 -16.42 13.05
C PHE A 85 -1.81 -17.56 12.35
N ASN A 86 -0.59 -17.32 11.86
CA ASN A 86 0.24 -18.37 11.25
C ASN A 86 0.54 -19.52 12.21
N ILE A 87 0.85 -19.22 13.47
CA ILE A 87 1.10 -20.24 14.50
C ILE A 87 -0.16 -21.06 14.76
N CYS A 88 -1.31 -20.41 14.96
CA CYS A 88 -2.59 -21.09 15.20
C CYS A 88 -3.01 -21.95 14.01
N TYR A 89 -2.85 -21.45 12.78
CA TYR A 89 -3.14 -22.20 11.57
C TYR A 89 -2.24 -23.44 11.45
N SER A 90 -0.95 -23.28 11.70
CA SER A 90 0.05 -24.36 11.66
C SER A 90 -0.19 -25.40 12.76
N ALA A 91 -0.60 -24.96 13.95
CA ALA A 91 -0.96 -25.84 15.06
C ALA A 91 -2.23 -26.63 14.76
N LYS A 92 -3.32 -25.97 14.32
CA LYS A 92 -4.58 -26.63 13.94
C LYS A 92 -4.31 -27.74 12.92
N PHE A 93 -3.53 -27.42 11.90
CA PHE A 93 -3.13 -28.34 10.86
C PHE A 93 -2.39 -29.57 11.37
N TYR A 94 -1.49 -29.41 12.34
CA TYR A 94 -0.70 -30.52 12.89
C TYR A 94 -1.54 -31.48 13.73
N PHE A 95 -2.57 -30.98 14.42
CA PHE A 95 -3.41 -31.77 15.33
C PHE A 95 -4.67 -32.36 14.68
N GLU A 96 -5.12 -31.84 13.54
CA GLU A 96 -6.35 -32.30 12.88
C GLU A 96 -6.11 -33.58 12.06
N LYS A 97 -6.81 -34.69 12.36
CA LYS A 97 -6.69 -35.98 11.65
C LYS A 97 -7.26 -35.96 10.22
N SER A 98 -8.13 -35.00 9.92
CA SER A 98 -8.71 -34.75 8.60
C SER A 98 -8.11 -33.46 8.07
N HIS A 99 -7.27 -33.58 7.06
CA HIS A 99 -6.57 -32.45 6.48
C HIS A 99 -7.36 -31.90 5.29
N SER A 100 -7.42 -30.57 5.15
CA SER A 100 -7.91 -29.96 3.91
C SER A 100 -7.05 -30.41 2.72
N VAL A 101 -7.60 -30.48 1.51
CA VAL A 101 -6.84 -30.90 0.30
C VAL A 101 -5.55 -30.07 0.12
N TRP A 102 -5.62 -28.79 0.45
CA TRP A 102 -4.52 -27.86 0.69
C TRP A 102 -3.31 -28.40 1.45
N ALA A 103 -3.59 -29.00 2.59
CA ALA A 103 -2.60 -29.53 3.51
C ALA A 103 -1.88 -30.75 2.97
N VAL A 104 -2.52 -31.46 2.05
CA VAL A 104 -2.01 -32.63 1.34
C VAL A 104 -1.23 -32.20 0.08
N LEU A 105 -1.63 -31.12 -0.59
CA LEU A 105 -0.97 -30.61 -1.79
C LEU A 105 0.35 -29.86 -1.51
N ILE A 106 0.36 -28.93 -0.55
CA ILE A 106 1.61 -28.29 -0.06
C ILE A 106 2.55 -29.35 0.52
N SER A 107 1.96 -30.35 1.16
CA SER A 107 2.63 -31.53 1.67
C SER A 107 3.29 -32.36 0.59
N GLU A 108 2.61 -32.64 -0.51
CA GLU A 108 3.14 -33.47 -1.60
C GLU A 108 4.24 -32.74 -2.39
N MET A 109 4.25 -31.40 -2.33
CA MET A 109 5.39 -30.58 -2.77
C MET A 109 6.68 -30.88 -1.99
N PHE A 110 6.58 -31.46 -0.78
CA PHE A 110 7.70 -31.95 0.01
C PHE A 110 7.56 -33.45 0.26
N TYR A 111 8.41 -34.25 -0.38
CA TYR A 111 8.47 -35.71 -0.24
C TYR A 111 8.40 -36.25 1.21
N TYR A 112 8.67 -35.42 2.22
CA TYR A 112 8.64 -35.78 3.65
C TYR A 112 7.66 -34.92 4.46
N LYS A 113 6.61 -35.56 5.00
CA LYS A 113 5.60 -34.96 5.90
C LYS A 113 6.17 -34.32 7.17
N GLN A 114 7.38 -34.73 7.59
CA GLN A 114 8.05 -34.24 8.81
C GLN A 114 8.67 -32.85 8.63
N LEU A 115 9.02 -32.41 7.41
CA LEU A 115 9.63 -31.08 7.17
C LEU A 115 8.60 -29.94 7.04
N ARG A 116 7.30 -30.21 7.23
CA ARG A 116 6.25 -29.19 7.05
C ARG A 116 6.34 -28.01 8.03
N PHE A 117 6.86 -28.21 9.24
CA PHE A 117 7.06 -27.10 10.19
C PHE A 117 8.03 -26.05 9.63
N ILE A 118 8.98 -26.47 8.78
CA ILE A 118 9.94 -25.57 8.14
C ILE A 118 9.22 -24.63 7.18
N MET A 119 8.18 -25.07 6.47
CA MET A 119 7.41 -24.19 5.59
C MET A 119 6.64 -23.13 6.36
N SER A 120 6.07 -23.48 7.52
CA SER A 120 5.43 -22.48 8.40
C SER A 120 6.44 -21.42 8.86
N ILE A 121 7.65 -21.84 9.24
CA ILE A 121 8.74 -20.92 9.62
C ILE A 121 9.15 -20.04 8.43
N ILE A 122 9.36 -20.62 7.25
CA ILE A 122 9.74 -19.89 6.03
C ILE A 122 8.65 -18.89 5.66
N SER A 123 7.38 -19.30 5.61
CA SER A 123 6.27 -18.41 5.30
C SER A 123 6.14 -17.28 6.33
N SER A 124 6.26 -17.57 7.63
CA SER A 124 6.24 -16.54 8.68
C SER A 124 7.39 -15.53 8.52
N TYR A 125 8.59 -16.00 8.18
CA TYR A 125 9.73 -15.13 7.89
C TYR A 125 9.48 -14.25 6.66
N MET A 126 8.96 -14.85 5.58
CA MET A 126 8.63 -14.14 4.35
C MET A 126 7.60 -13.01 4.58
N TYR A 127 6.52 -13.28 5.33
CA TYR A 127 5.57 -12.24 5.72
C TYR A 127 6.21 -11.14 6.59
N SER A 128 7.12 -11.51 7.50
CA SER A 128 7.84 -10.56 8.34
C SER A 128 8.68 -9.59 7.52
N VAL A 129 9.40 -10.11 6.52
CA VAL A 129 10.23 -9.29 5.62
C VAL A 129 9.35 -8.37 4.79
N TRP A 130 8.30 -8.90 4.16
CA TRP A 130 7.33 -8.12 3.40
C TRP A 130 6.73 -6.97 4.23
N LEU A 131 6.31 -7.24 5.46
CA LEU A 131 5.71 -6.24 6.34
C LEU A 131 6.71 -5.15 6.71
N THR A 132 7.96 -5.55 6.97
CA THR A 132 9.06 -4.64 7.29
C THR A 132 9.39 -3.74 6.10
N THR A 133 9.50 -4.30 4.89
CA THR A 133 9.74 -3.52 3.66
C THR A 133 8.61 -2.53 3.40
N THR A 134 7.35 -2.95 3.57
CA THR A 134 6.18 -2.06 3.46
C THR A 134 6.19 -0.97 4.53
N TYR A 135 6.56 -1.30 5.77
CA TYR A 135 6.70 -0.33 6.85
C TYR A 135 7.77 0.73 6.55
N VAL A 136 8.92 0.32 6.02
CA VAL A 136 9.99 1.24 5.59
C VAL A 136 9.46 2.20 4.53
N PHE A 137 8.83 1.69 3.48
CA PHE A 137 8.22 2.50 2.42
C PHE A 137 7.22 3.53 2.99
N VAL A 138 6.26 3.07 3.80
CA VAL A 138 5.23 3.95 4.40
C VAL A 138 5.85 4.99 5.33
N THR A 139 6.91 4.65 6.06
CA THR A 139 7.59 5.58 6.96
C THR A 139 8.26 6.73 6.21
N TYR A 140 9.01 6.42 5.14
CA TYR A 140 9.65 7.45 4.31
C TYR A 140 8.61 8.30 3.57
N ALA A 141 7.55 7.70 3.02
CA ALA A 141 6.45 8.44 2.41
C ALA A 141 5.74 9.37 3.41
N ASN A 142 5.48 8.90 4.64
CA ASN A 142 4.89 9.73 5.68
C ASN A 142 5.83 10.84 6.16
N ALA A 143 7.14 10.58 6.26
CA ALA A 143 8.12 11.60 6.59
C ALA A 143 8.10 12.75 5.57
N ALA A 144 8.15 12.43 4.27
CA ALA A 144 8.01 13.42 3.20
C ALA A 144 6.67 14.17 3.28
N TYR A 145 5.57 13.46 3.52
CA TYR A 145 4.26 14.08 3.74
C TYR A 145 4.26 15.08 4.89
N PHE A 146 4.92 14.77 6.01
CA PHE A 146 4.95 15.65 7.17
C PHE A 146 5.80 16.90 6.92
N GLU A 147 6.93 16.81 6.22
CA GLU A 147 7.73 17.97 5.83
C GLU A 147 6.94 18.89 4.89
N VAL A 148 6.32 18.35 3.82
CA VAL A 148 5.47 19.16 2.91
C VAL A 148 4.29 19.80 3.66
N ALA A 149 3.65 19.06 4.57
CA ALA A 149 2.54 19.57 5.35
C ALA A 149 2.97 20.70 6.32
N TYR A 150 4.17 20.60 6.87
CA TYR A 150 4.76 21.63 7.72
C TYR A 150 5.10 22.88 6.92
N PHE A 151 5.76 22.73 5.77
CA PHE A 151 6.03 23.82 4.83
C PHE A 151 4.75 24.57 4.41
N ASN A 152 3.69 23.83 4.03
CA ASN A 152 2.40 24.44 3.68
C ASN A 152 1.79 25.24 4.83
N LYS A 153 1.98 24.78 6.07
CA LYS A 153 1.51 25.49 7.28
C LYS A 153 2.32 26.76 7.52
N GLU A 154 3.64 26.73 7.31
CA GLU A 154 4.51 27.90 7.42
C GLU A 154 4.15 28.97 6.39
N ILE A 155 3.97 28.60 5.12
CA ILE A 155 3.53 29.54 4.08
C ILE A 155 2.19 30.17 4.42
N ARG A 156 1.22 29.36 4.88
CA ARG A 156 -0.13 29.84 5.18
C ARG A 156 -0.18 30.82 6.34
N ASN A 157 0.71 30.66 7.32
CA ASN A 157 0.79 31.48 8.52
C ASN A 157 1.91 32.53 8.43
N LEU A 158 2.45 32.77 7.24
CA LEU A 158 3.48 33.76 7.02
C LEU A 158 2.91 35.16 7.29
N SER A 159 3.33 35.79 8.38
CA SER A 159 2.94 37.14 8.76
C SER A 159 4.14 37.89 9.34
N GLY A 160 4.10 39.21 9.30
CA GLY A 160 5.17 40.06 9.83
C GLY A 160 5.34 41.36 9.04
N SER A 161 6.48 42.02 9.25
CA SER A 161 6.85 43.19 8.46
C SER A 161 7.14 42.81 7.00
N ARG A 162 7.06 43.79 6.10
CA ARG A 162 7.34 43.61 4.67
C ARG A 162 8.73 43.00 4.40
N ALA A 163 9.75 43.48 5.11
CA ALA A 163 11.12 42.96 5.00
C ALA A 163 11.22 41.50 5.47
N GLU A 164 10.48 41.14 6.52
CA GLU A 164 10.45 39.78 7.06
C GLU A 164 9.72 38.80 6.13
N ILE A 165 8.61 39.22 5.53
CA ILE A 165 7.89 38.44 4.52
C ILE A 165 8.79 38.19 3.30
N LYS A 166 9.50 39.22 2.82
CA LYS A 166 10.43 39.09 1.69
C LYS A 166 11.55 38.09 1.98
N ARG A 167 12.21 38.22 3.13
CA ARG A 167 13.29 37.32 3.58
C ARG A 167 12.79 35.87 3.67
N LYS A 168 11.66 35.64 4.34
CA LYS A 168 11.10 34.29 4.49
C LYS A 168 10.62 33.70 3.18
N LEU A 169 10.09 34.49 2.24
CA LEU A 169 9.71 33.99 0.91
C LEU A 169 10.93 33.49 0.13
N LEU A 170 12.06 34.19 0.19
CA LEU A 170 13.32 33.73 -0.41
C LEU A 170 13.80 32.42 0.23
N GLU A 171 13.80 32.34 1.57
CA GLU A 171 14.15 31.11 2.30
C GLU A 171 13.19 29.95 1.96
N ASN A 172 11.91 30.24 1.76
CA ASN A 172 10.90 29.24 1.38
C ASN A 172 11.11 28.72 -0.05
N ILE A 173 11.63 29.52 -0.98
CA ILE A 173 11.98 29.05 -2.33
C ILE A 173 13.10 28.02 -2.26
N GLU A 174 14.16 28.30 -1.48
CA GLU A 174 15.25 27.36 -1.28
C GLU A 174 14.79 26.09 -0.56
N THR A 175 13.98 26.26 0.49
CA THR A 175 13.40 25.14 1.24
C THR A 175 12.53 24.27 0.34
N PHE A 176 11.70 24.86 -0.52
CA PHE A 176 10.88 24.11 -1.47
C PHE A 176 11.74 23.36 -2.51
N ARG A 177 12.83 23.96 -2.98
CA ARG A 177 13.79 23.28 -3.87
C ARG A 177 14.33 22.01 -3.23
N LEU A 178 14.76 22.09 -1.96
CA LEU A 178 15.26 20.94 -1.21
C LEU A 178 14.18 19.88 -1.02
N ILE A 179 12.96 20.28 -0.65
CA ILE A 179 11.82 19.35 -0.50
C ILE A 179 11.51 18.63 -1.82
N SER A 180 11.49 19.37 -2.94
CA SER A 180 11.25 18.79 -4.27
C SER A 180 12.34 17.79 -4.65
N GLU A 181 13.60 18.10 -4.35
CA GLU A 181 14.73 17.19 -4.54
C GLU A 181 14.56 15.91 -3.69
N ALA A 182 14.20 16.02 -2.41
CA ALA A 182 13.98 14.87 -1.55
C ALA A 182 12.79 14.00 -2.02
N ILE A 183 11.72 14.60 -2.54
CA ILE A 183 10.57 13.87 -3.09
C ILE A 183 10.94 13.17 -4.41
N SER A 184 11.78 13.80 -5.24
CA SER A 184 12.26 13.20 -6.49
C SER A 184 13.14 11.97 -6.22
N GLU A 185 13.95 12.03 -5.16
CA GLU A 185 14.78 10.91 -4.72
C GLU A 185 13.94 9.81 -4.08
N LEU A 186 12.92 10.18 -3.30
CA LEU A 186 11.92 9.25 -2.79
C LEU A 186 11.25 8.47 -3.93
N ASP A 187 10.86 9.17 -5.00
CA ASP A 187 10.33 8.53 -6.21
C ASP A 187 11.36 7.59 -6.85
N MET A 188 12.60 8.04 -7.07
CA MET A 188 13.63 7.22 -7.69
C MET A 188 13.88 5.90 -6.94
N VAL A 189 13.91 5.95 -5.60
CA VAL A 189 14.15 4.78 -4.74
C VAL A 189 12.96 3.82 -4.76
N PHE A 190 11.72 4.33 -4.73
CA PHE A 190 10.53 3.51 -4.51
C PHE A 190 9.66 3.25 -5.76
N ARG A 191 9.90 3.90 -6.91
CA ARG A 191 9.04 3.76 -8.11
C ARG A 191 8.92 2.33 -8.63
N LEU A 192 10.01 1.56 -8.58
CA LEU A 192 10.07 0.18 -9.07
C LEU A 192 9.37 -0.76 -8.08
N TYR A 193 9.63 -0.56 -6.79
CA TYR A 193 8.95 -1.28 -5.72
C TYR A 193 7.44 -1.04 -5.77
N THR A 194 7.01 0.21 -5.91
CA THR A 194 5.59 0.60 -5.99
C THR A 194 4.90 -0.06 -7.18
N PHE A 195 5.55 -0.11 -8.35
CA PHE A 195 5.02 -0.83 -9.50
C PHE A 195 4.88 -2.33 -9.24
N ALA A 196 5.95 -2.97 -8.76
CA ALA A 196 5.94 -4.41 -8.53
C ALA A 196 4.86 -4.80 -7.51
N MET A 197 4.76 -4.05 -6.41
CA MET A 197 3.76 -4.27 -5.37
C MET A 197 2.33 -4.05 -5.87
N LEU A 198 2.06 -3.02 -6.69
CA LEU A 198 0.71 -2.84 -7.24
C LEU A 198 0.34 -3.95 -8.23
N ALA A 199 1.31 -4.37 -9.06
CA ALA A 199 1.10 -5.43 -10.04
C ALA A 199 0.73 -6.77 -9.38
N THR A 200 1.18 -7.02 -8.15
CA THR A 200 0.89 -8.23 -7.38
C THR A 200 -0.32 -8.09 -6.45
N VAL A 201 -0.48 -6.95 -5.77
CA VAL A 201 -1.58 -6.71 -4.82
C VAL A 201 -2.95 -6.65 -5.53
N ILE A 202 -3.02 -6.12 -6.75
CA ILE A 202 -4.29 -6.05 -7.51
C ILE A 202 -4.85 -7.46 -7.79
N PRO A 203 -4.10 -8.39 -8.42
CA PRO A 203 -4.52 -9.79 -8.56
C PRO A 203 -4.89 -10.43 -7.22
N ILE A 204 -4.07 -10.26 -6.18
CA ILE A 204 -4.35 -10.78 -4.83
C ILE A 204 -5.72 -10.32 -4.34
N LEU A 205 -6.04 -9.03 -4.48
CA LEU A 205 -7.31 -8.46 -4.06
C LEU A 205 -8.48 -9.08 -4.83
N ILE A 206 -8.34 -9.26 -6.16
CA ILE A 206 -9.35 -9.91 -7.01
C ILE A 206 -9.61 -11.34 -6.53
N PHE A 207 -8.56 -12.15 -6.40
CA PHE A 207 -8.71 -13.56 -6.00
C PHE A 207 -9.26 -13.69 -4.58
N THR A 208 -8.81 -12.84 -3.65
CA THR A 208 -9.31 -12.83 -2.28
C THR A 208 -10.80 -12.46 -2.21
N LEU A 209 -11.25 -11.47 -2.99
CA LEU A 209 -12.65 -11.08 -3.06
C LEU A 209 -13.51 -12.14 -3.78
N MET A 210 -12.99 -12.78 -4.83
CA MET A 210 -13.68 -13.89 -5.49
C MET A 210 -13.90 -15.07 -4.55
N MET A 211 -12.90 -15.41 -3.73
CA MET A 211 -13.07 -16.44 -2.69
C MET A 211 -14.20 -16.09 -1.71
N LEU A 212 -14.26 -14.83 -1.27
CA LEU A 212 -15.30 -14.35 -0.38
C LEU A 212 -16.69 -14.44 -1.00
N ASN A 213 -16.83 -14.04 -2.28
CA ASN A 213 -18.10 -14.04 -2.99
C ASN A 213 -18.64 -15.47 -3.23
N GLN A 214 -17.77 -16.43 -3.51
CA GLN A 214 -18.18 -17.77 -3.90
C GLN A 214 -18.59 -18.69 -2.73
N HIS A 215 -18.14 -18.42 -1.50
CA HIS A 215 -18.19 -19.41 -0.41
C HIS A 215 -18.56 -18.85 0.98
N LEU A 216 -19.34 -17.76 1.07
CA LEU A 216 -20.05 -17.40 2.30
C LEU A 216 -21.20 -18.39 2.61
N SER A 217 -20.87 -19.67 2.81
CA SER A 217 -21.82 -20.69 3.27
C SER A 217 -21.79 -20.89 4.79
N SER A 218 -20.70 -20.50 5.47
CA SER A 218 -20.55 -20.60 6.93
C SER A 218 -19.76 -19.43 7.53
N VAL A 219 -20.13 -19.02 8.76
CA VAL A 219 -19.44 -17.99 9.55
C VAL A 219 -18.00 -18.40 9.91
N THR A 220 -17.75 -19.70 10.05
CA THR A 220 -16.41 -20.24 10.32
C THR A 220 -15.43 -20.01 9.17
N ASP A 221 -15.91 -20.11 7.93
CA ASP A 221 -15.08 -19.95 6.74
C ASP A 221 -14.73 -18.47 6.54
N PHE A 222 -15.68 -17.58 6.84
CA PHE A 222 -15.44 -16.15 6.90
C PHE A 222 -14.37 -15.77 7.93
N LEU A 223 -14.43 -16.33 9.15
CA LEU A 223 -13.45 -16.05 10.20
C LEU A 223 -12.03 -16.51 9.84
N ILE A 224 -11.90 -17.59 9.06
CA ILE A 224 -10.61 -18.08 8.57
C ILE A 224 -10.06 -17.16 7.47
N CYS A 225 -10.93 -16.64 6.58
CA CYS A 225 -10.54 -15.77 5.47
C CYS A 225 -10.37 -14.29 5.86
N ALA A 226 -11.01 -13.82 6.94
CA ALA A 226 -11.02 -12.42 7.36
C ALA A 226 -9.61 -11.83 7.58
N PRO A 227 -8.63 -12.52 8.19
CA PRO A 227 -7.27 -12.00 8.35
C PRO A 227 -6.55 -11.79 7.01
N PHE A 228 -6.79 -12.68 6.02
CA PHE A 228 -6.23 -12.54 4.67
C PHE A 228 -6.81 -11.32 3.97
N ILE A 229 -8.13 -11.13 4.05
CA ILE A 229 -8.82 -9.95 3.49
C ILE A 229 -8.29 -8.66 4.12
N LEU A 230 -8.22 -8.63 5.46
CA LEU A 230 -7.70 -7.48 6.19
C LEU A 230 -6.27 -7.15 5.77
N PHE A 231 -5.43 -8.17 5.64
CA PHE A 231 -4.04 -8.03 5.22
C PHE A 231 -3.93 -7.49 3.79
N CYS A 232 -4.71 -8.01 2.84
CA CYS A 232 -4.74 -7.55 1.45
C CYS A 232 -5.21 -6.09 1.35
N ILE A 233 -6.25 -5.72 2.12
CA ILE A 233 -6.74 -4.33 2.16
C ILE A 233 -5.68 -3.42 2.78
N CYS A 234 -5.05 -3.83 3.88
CA CYS A 234 -3.97 -3.07 4.51
C CYS A 234 -2.77 -2.89 3.58
N ALA A 235 -2.38 -3.93 2.84
CA ALA A 235 -1.32 -3.89 1.83
C ALA A 235 -1.63 -2.86 0.74
N PHE A 236 -2.81 -2.99 0.13
CA PHE A 236 -3.27 -2.10 -0.92
C PHE A 236 -3.31 -0.65 -0.43
N CYS A 237 -3.94 -0.40 0.72
CA CYS A 237 -4.02 0.93 1.33
C CYS A 237 -2.64 1.49 1.66
N SER A 238 -1.70 0.67 2.13
CA SER A 238 -0.34 1.13 2.47
C SER A 238 0.44 1.59 1.25
N VAL A 239 0.41 0.80 0.18
CA VAL A 239 1.12 1.08 -1.09
C VAL A 239 0.46 2.23 -1.85
N THR A 240 -0.84 2.46 -1.66
CA THR A 240 -1.59 3.48 -2.40
C THR A 240 -1.78 4.79 -1.64
N ILE A 241 -2.24 4.77 -0.39
CA ILE A 241 -2.66 5.98 0.33
C ILE A 241 -1.45 6.83 0.72
N ALA A 242 -0.36 6.22 1.20
CA ALA A 242 0.83 6.96 1.65
C ALA A 242 1.42 7.87 0.55
N PRO A 243 1.75 7.36 -0.65
CA PRO A 243 2.22 8.22 -1.75
C PRO A 243 1.17 9.21 -2.26
N ALA A 244 -0.12 8.83 -2.32
CA ALA A 244 -1.18 9.74 -2.75
C ALA A 244 -1.33 10.96 -1.82
N ARG A 245 -1.10 10.79 -0.51
CA ARG A 245 -1.11 11.89 0.44
C ARG A 245 0.05 12.87 0.21
N VAL A 246 1.23 12.36 -0.14
CA VAL A 246 2.39 13.21 -0.51
C VAL A 246 2.04 14.06 -1.72
N HIS A 247 1.55 13.44 -2.79
CA HIS A 247 1.18 14.12 -4.03
C HIS A 247 0.11 15.20 -3.81
N GLU A 248 -0.96 14.87 -3.07
CA GLU A 248 -2.03 15.82 -2.74
C GLU A 248 -1.50 17.02 -1.93
N LYS A 249 -0.55 16.81 -1.00
CA LYS A 249 0.02 17.91 -0.23
C LYS A 249 0.94 18.80 -1.06
N CYS A 250 1.65 18.24 -2.04
CA CYS A 250 2.41 19.02 -3.00
C CYS A 250 1.49 19.92 -3.83
N GLN A 251 0.39 19.38 -4.34
CA GLN A 251 -0.59 20.16 -5.12
C GLN A 251 -1.28 21.27 -4.31
N ASN A 252 -1.52 21.03 -3.01
CA ASN A 252 -2.15 22.00 -2.11
C ASN A 252 -1.25 23.19 -1.71
N LEU A 253 0.02 23.19 -2.10
CA LEU A 253 0.97 24.24 -1.75
C LEU A 253 0.58 25.58 -2.39
N LYS A 254 0.27 25.58 -3.69
CA LYS A 254 -0.23 26.78 -4.39
C LYS A 254 -1.48 27.35 -3.71
N HIS A 255 -2.44 26.49 -3.37
CA HIS A 255 -3.64 26.91 -2.66
C HIS A 255 -3.31 27.51 -1.27
N SER A 256 -2.32 26.95 -0.56
CA SER A 256 -1.87 27.47 0.74
C SER A 256 -1.23 28.85 0.61
N LEU A 257 -0.47 29.08 -0.46
CA LEU A 257 0.13 30.37 -0.80
C LEU A 257 -0.94 31.41 -1.16
N CYS A 258 -1.89 31.07 -2.05
CA CYS A 258 -2.98 31.97 -2.47
C CYS A 258 -3.90 32.38 -1.30
N ARG A 259 -4.04 31.53 -0.29
CA ARG A 259 -4.90 31.80 0.87
C ARG A 259 -4.29 32.80 1.88
N ASN A 260 -2.99 33.07 1.80
CA ASN A 260 -2.34 33.98 2.74
C ASN A 260 -2.59 35.44 2.39
N LYS A 261 -3.47 36.09 3.16
CA LYS A 261 -3.84 37.51 2.97
C LYS A 261 -2.66 38.47 3.15
N ASP A 262 -1.71 38.16 4.04
CA ASP A 262 -0.57 39.02 4.34
C ASP A 262 0.42 39.09 3.19
N ILE A 263 0.38 38.11 2.27
CA ILE A 263 1.16 38.13 1.01
C ILE A 263 0.42 38.95 -0.05
N TRP A 264 -0.90 38.73 -0.20
CA TRP A 264 -1.64 39.26 -1.36
C TRP A 264 -2.34 40.60 -1.13
N GLN A 265 -2.61 41.03 0.10
CA GLN A 265 -3.28 42.31 0.39
C GLN A 265 -2.34 43.53 0.39
N PRO A 266 -1.05 43.45 0.77
CA PRO A 266 -0.19 44.64 0.84
C PRO A 266 0.22 45.28 -0.49
N HIS A 267 -0.26 44.82 -1.64
CA HIS A 267 0.03 45.33 -2.98
C HIS A 267 1.51 45.71 -3.23
N ASP A 268 2.44 44.91 -2.72
CA ASP A 268 3.86 45.12 -2.93
C ASP A 268 4.34 44.33 -4.17
N PRO A 269 4.84 45.01 -5.21
CA PRO A 269 5.27 44.34 -6.44
C PRO A 269 6.38 43.31 -6.20
N GLU A 270 7.29 43.53 -5.26
CA GLU A 270 8.39 42.61 -4.99
C GLU A 270 7.90 41.33 -4.30
N ILE A 271 6.99 41.46 -3.33
CA ILE A 271 6.39 40.32 -2.64
C ILE A 271 5.56 39.50 -3.62
N TYR A 272 4.81 40.14 -4.51
CA TYR A 272 4.07 39.43 -5.56
C TYR A 272 4.99 38.71 -6.53
N GLN A 273 6.11 39.32 -6.96
CA GLN A 273 7.06 38.65 -7.85
C GLN A 273 7.64 37.40 -7.18
N LEU A 274 8.03 37.49 -5.90
CA LEU A 274 8.55 36.34 -5.16
C LEU A 274 7.49 35.26 -4.92
N ALA A 275 6.27 35.65 -4.54
CA ALA A 275 5.16 34.71 -4.38
C ALA A 275 4.77 34.06 -5.70
N SER A 276 4.77 34.80 -6.80
CA SER A 276 4.52 34.26 -8.14
C SER A 276 5.62 33.31 -8.57
N ALA A 277 6.89 33.66 -8.37
CA ALA A 277 8.03 32.77 -8.64
C ALA A 277 7.93 31.46 -7.83
N LEU A 278 7.65 31.55 -6.53
CA LEU A 278 7.40 30.38 -5.68
C LEU A 278 6.22 29.56 -6.21
N SER A 279 5.11 30.21 -6.57
CA SER A 279 3.94 29.53 -7.14
C SER A 279 4.30 28.78 -8.42
N SER A 280 5.07 29.38 -9.32
CA SER A 280 5.53 28.74 -10.56
C SER A 280 6.46 27.57 -10.29
N HIS A 281 7.36 27.68 -9.32
CA HIS A 281 8.18 26.54 -8.89
C HIS A 281 7.35 25.40 -8.31
N CYS A 282 6.24 25.71 -7.65
CA CYS A 282 5.35 24.70 -7.06
C CYS A 282 4.45 23.99 -8.09
N GLU A 283 4.33 24.52 -9.32
CA GLU A 283 3.62 23.88 -10.44
C GLU A 283 4.46 22.84 -11.19
N GLN A 284 5.38 22.16 -10.48
CA GLN A 284 6.11 21.04 -11.04
C GLN A 284 5.17 19.85 -11.26
N ASN A 285 4.89 19.55 -12.54
CA ASN A 285 4.13 18.38 -12.93
C ASN A 285 4.83 17.10 -12.46
N GLY A 286 4.08 16.20 -11.83
CA GLY A 286 4.56 14.87 -11.45
C GLY A 286 5.24 14.77 -10.09
N LEU A 287 5.29 15.85 -9.28
CA LEU A 287 5.91 15.79 -7.94
C LEU A 287 5.13 14.84 -7.02
N GLY A 288 5.76 13.72 -6.65
CA GLY A 288 5.18 12.64 -5.87
C GLY A 288 5.83 11.31 -6.22
N ILE A 289 5.35 10.22 -5.63
CA ILE A 289 5.82 8.87 -5.96
C ILE A 289 5.03 8.35 -7.17
N SER A 290 5.75 7.85 -8.16
CA SER A 290 5.26 7.35 -9.43
C SER A 290 5.29 5.83 -9.50
N ILE A 291 4.45 5.29 -10.39
CA ILE A 291 4.45 3.89 -10.77
C ILE A 291 5.40 3.74 -11.96
N TRP A 292 6.64 3.31 -11.74
CA TRP A 292 7.68 3.20 -12.78
C TRP A 292 7.86 4.49 -13.62
N GLY A 293 7.55 5.68 -13.10
CA GLY A 293 7.58 6.92 -13.90
C GLY A 293 6.45 7.08 -14.93
N PHE A 294 5.50 6.14 -15.02
CA PHE A 294 4.35 6.24 -15.94
C PHE A 294 3.27 7.16 -15.40
N ALA A 295 2.91 7.02 -14.12
CA ALA A 295 1.85 7.82 -13.49
C ALA A 295 2.17 8.09 -12.02
N THR A 296 2.00 9.34 -11.59
CA THR A 296 2.08 9.71 -10.17
C THR A 296 0.89 9.14 -9.42
N LEU A 297 1.15 8.51 -8.29
CA LEU A 297 0.10 7.82 -7.55
C LEU A 297 -0.80 8.84 -6.85
N SER A 298 -2.05 8.93 -7.30
CA SER A 298 -3.03 9.94 -6.90
C SER A 298 -4.35 9.30 -6.48
N ARG A 299 -5.17 10.01 -5.69
CA ARG A 299 -6.48 9.49 -5.26
C ARG A 299 -7.39 9.05 -6.42
N PRO A 300 -7.47 9.78 -7.55
CA PRO A 300 -8.24 9.31 -8.71
C PRO A 300 -7.72 8.00 -9.29
N LEU A 301 -6.39 7.81 -9.34
CA LEU A 301 -5.80 6.56 -9.82
C LEU A 301 -6.18 5.38 -8.91
N ILE A 302 -6.13 5.58 -7.59
CA ILE A 302 -6.55 4.57 -6.60
C ILE A 302 -8.01 4.18 -6.81
N LEU A 303 -8.89 5.17 -6.98
CA LEU A 303 -10.31 4.94 -7.22
C LEU A 303 -10.52 4.17 -8.53
N GLY A 304 -9.81 4.57 -9.61
CA GLY A 304 -9.83 3.86 -10.88
C GLY A 304 -9.39 2.40 -10.77
N THR A 305 -8.32 2.12 -10.01
CA THR A 305 -7.86 0.75 -9.75
C THR A 305 -8.90 -0.06 -8.97
N LEU A 306 -9.53 0.51 -7.93
CA LEU A 306 -10.59 -0.17 -7.18
C LEU A 306 -11.83 -0.44 -8.05
N SER A 307 -12.24 0.54 -8.87
CA SER A 307 -13.34 0.37 -9.81
C SER A 307 -13.05 -0.70 -10.86
N ALA A 308 -11.83 -0.73 -11.41
CA ALA A 308 -11.41 -1.77 -12.36
C ALA A 308 -11.37 -3.17 -11.69
N THR A 309 -10.89 -3.25 -10.45
CA THR A 309 -10.88 -4.48 -9.65
C THR A 309 -12.31 -4.99 -9.43
N ALA A 310 -13.23 -4.10 -9.04
CA ALA A 310 -14.63 -4.44 -8.84
C ALA A 310 -15.32 -4.87 -10.14
N MET A 311 -15.05 -4.18 -11.25
CA MET A 311 -15.56 -4.54 -12.57
C MET A 311 -15.05 -5.90 -13.02
N MET A 312 -13.75 -6.18 -12.85
CA MET A 312 -13.16 -7.47 -13.19
C MET A 312 -13.75 -8.58 -12.32
N MET A 313 -13.96 -8.33 -11.03
CA MET A 313 -14.62 -9.28 -10.13
C MET A 313 -16.08 -9.54 -10.54
N SER A 314 -16.83 -8.51 -10.91
CA SER A 314 -18.20 -8.65 -11.44
C SER A 314 -18.20 -9.51 -12.70
N LEU A 315 -17.34 -9.18 -13.68
CA LEU A 315 -17.23 -9.92 -14.94
C LEU A 315 -16.82 -11.38 -14.72
N LEU A 316 -15.88 -11.66 -13.81
CA LEU A 316 -15.50 -13.04 -13.45
C LEU A 316 -16.60 -13.78 -12.70
N THR A 317 -17.47 -13.06 -11.99
CA THR A 317 -18.65 -13.64 -11.33
C THR A 317 -19.73 -13.96 -12.37
N ASP A 318 -19.96 -13.07 -13.34
CA ASP A 318 -20.97 -13.22 -14.40
C ASP A 318 -20.56 -14.27 -15.46
N LEU A 319 -19.27 -14.41 -15.76
CA LEU A 319 -18.74 -15.44 -16.65
C LEU A 319 -18.75 -16.85 -16.01
N LYS A 320 -19.12 -16.97 -14.74
CA LYS A 320 -19.29 -18.27 -14.09
C LYS A 320 -20.55 -18.93 -14.66
N PRO A 321 -20.48 -20.18 -15.16
CA PRO A 321 -21.65 -20.84 -15.73
C PRO A 321 -22.79 -20.90 -14.70
N GLU A 322 -23.97 -20.44 -15.09
CA GLU A 322 -25.18 -20.45 -14.26
C GLU A 322 -25.47 -21.85 -13.72
N ARG A 323 -25.92 -21.92 -12.46
CA ARG A 323 -26.49 -23.14 -11.89
C ARG A 323 -27.73 -23.50 -12.71
N ILE A 324 -27.61 -24.41 -13.66
CA ILE A 324 -28.79 -25.06 -14.25
C ILE A 324 -29.40 -25.91 -13.13
N ILE A 325 -30.44 -25.38 -12.49
CA ILE A 325 -31.32 -26.16 -11.62
C ILE A 325 -32.22 -26.92 -12.59
N GLU A 326 -31.88 -28.16 -12.89
CA GLU A 326 -32.83 -29.09 -13.49
C GLU A 326 -33.97 -29.27 -12.47
N VAL A 327 -35.09 -28.57 -12.71
CA VAL A 327 -36.35 -28.86 -12.06
C VAL A 327 -36.82 -30.16 -12.67
N GLU A 328 -36.70 -31.26 -11.93
CA GLU A 328 -37.45 -32.48 -12.22
C GLU A 328 -38.93 -32.09 -12.13
N VAL A 329 -39.55 -31.86 -13.28
CA VAL A 329 -41.01 -31.89 -13.39
C VAL A 329 -41.38 -33.35 -13.16
N GLU A 330 -41.94 -33.66 -11.99
CA GLU A 330 -42.69 -34.90 -11.80
C GLU A 330 -43.80 -34.91 -12.85
N GLU A 331 -43.61 -35.69 -13.92
CA GLU A 331 -44.72 -36.14 -14.76
C GLU A 331 -45.58 -37.06 -13.90
N GLY A 332 -46.59 -36.47 -13.25
CA GLY A 332 -47.71 -37.18 -12.68
C GLY A 332 -48.62 -37.70 -13.79
N ASN A 333 -48.81 -39.02 -13.80
CA ASN A 333 -49.76 -39.86 -14.55
C ASN A 333 -50.99 -39.18 -15.15
#